data_AF-A0A087V1W9-F1
#
_entry.id   AF-A0A087V1W9-F1
#
_cell.length_a   1.000
_cell.length_b   1.000
_cell.length_c   1.000
_cell.angle_alpha   90.00
_cell.angle_beta   90.00
_cell.angle_gamma   90.00
#
_symmetry.space_group_name_H-M   'P 1'
#
loop_
_entity.id
_entity.type
_entity.pdbx_description
1 polymer ?
#
loop_
_entity_poly.entity_id
_entity_poly.type
_entity_poly.pdbx_seq_one_letter_code
_entity_poly.pdbx_strand_id
1 'polypeptide(L)'
;MDEEDIDVPSFGYSYSSYDDVVHNFYAYWQSYCTSKSYSWVDKFDLYEARKSGVGRQIIRAMEKENKKLRDQHKKARNEEVRELVAFVRKRDKRVQAHKKMVEELKAEKAKRAEEMRKKQVQERN
;
A
#
# COMPACT_ATOMS: atom_id res chain seq x y z
N MET A 1 4.57 -19.12 8.72
CA MET A 1 3.26 -18.54 8.39
C MET A 1 2.91 -19.19 7.10
N ASP A 2 2.16 -20.28 7.25
CA ASP A 2 1.78 -21.15 6.15
C ASP A 2 0.97 -20.35 5.14
N GLU A 3 1.08 -20.72 3.87
CA GLU A 3 0.50 -20.09 2.69
C GLU A 3 -1.04 -20.26 2.62
N GLU A 4 -1.67 -20.42 3.79
CA GLU A 4 -3.09 -20.70 3.97
C GLU A 4 -3.85 -19.38 4.21
N ASP A 5 -4.84 -19.15 3.33
CA ASP A 5 -5.94 -18.18 3.44
C ASP A 5 -5.61 -16.68 3.41
N ILE A 6 -4.66 -16.26 2.57
CA ILE A 6 -4.67 -14.86 2.11
C ILE A 6 -5.79 -14.73 1.07
N ASP A 7 -6.97 -14.30 1.51
CA ASP A 7 -8.07 -13.92 0.60
C ASP A 7 -7.64 -12.71 -0.24
N VAL A 8 -7.20 -12.99 -1.47
CA VAL A 8 -6.75 -11.97 -2.41
C VAL A 8 -7.98 -11.44 -3.15
N PRO A 9 -8.36 -10.16 -2.96
CA PRO A 9 -9.52 -9.62 -3.64
C PRO A 9 -9.32 -9.61 -5.15
N SER A 10 -10.36 -10.01 -5.87
CA SER A 10 -10.44 -9.97 -7.33
C SER A 10 -10.56 -8.53 -7.84
N PHE A 11 -10.05 -8.27 -9.04
CA PHE A 11 -10.22 -6.99 -9.74
C PHE A 11 -11.68 -6.70 -10.13
N GLY A 12 -12.51 -7.74 -10.21
CA GLY A 12 -13.89 -7.66 -10.66
C GLY A 12 -14.06 -7.35 -12.14
N TYR A 13 -15.25 -6.88 -12.51
CA TYR A 13 -15.68 -6.58 -13.87
C TYR A 13 -15.98 -5.09 -14.06
N SER A 14 -16.25 -4.69 -15.31
CA SER A 14 -16.56 -3.30 -15.66
C SER A 14 -17.78 -2.71 -14.92
N TYR A 15 -18.75 -3.54 -14.57
CA TYR A 15 -19.97 -3.18 -13.84
C TYR A 15 -19.89 -3.41 -12.33
N SER A 16 -18.74 -3.84 -11.80
CA SER A 16 -18.59 -4.09 -10.37
C SER A 16 -18.69 -2.79 -9.56
N SER A 17 -19.38 -2.87 -8.41
CA SER A 17 -19.52 -1.79 -7.44
C SER A 17 -18.15 -1.27 -7.00
N TYR A 18 -18.02 0.06 -6.92
CA TYR A 18 -16.80 0.67 -6.42
C TYR A 18 -16.56 0.29 -4.96
N ASP A 19 -17.60 0.35 -4.13
CA ASP A 19 -17.47 0.20 -2.68
C ASP A 19 -17.20 -1.26 -2.26
N ASP A 20 -17.82 -2.24 -2.95
CA ASP A 20 -17.75 -3.65 -2.53
C ASP A 20 -16.57 -4.42 -3.14
N VAL A 21 -16.14 -4.03 -4.35
CA VAL A 21 -15.15 -4.81 -5.12
C VAL A 21 -13.91 -3.97 -5.43
N VAL A 22 -14.10 -2.82 -6.10
CA VAL A 22 -12.96 -2.03 -6.60
C VAL A 22 -12.15 -1.42 -5.45
N HIS A 23 -12.82 -0.93 -4.42
CA HIS A 23 -12.20 -0.37 -3.23
C HIS A 23 -11.36 -1.43 -2.50
N ASN A 24 -11.95 -2.59 -2.23
CA ASN A 24 -11.29 -3.71 -1.56
C ASN A 24 -10.06 -4.21 -2.32
N PHE A 25 -10.18 -4.35 -3.65
CA PHE A 25 -9.03 -4.66 -4.51
C PHE A 25 -7.90 -3.65 -4.34
N TYR A 26 -8.18 -2.36 -4.51
CA TYR A 26 -7.13 -1.34 -4.45
C TYR A 26 -6.57 -1.14 -3.04
N ALA A 27 -7.36 -1.35 -1.99
CA ALA A 27 -6.88 -1.29 -0.61
C ALA A 27 -5.85 -2.39 -0.32
N TYR A 28 -6.14 -3.62 -0.73
CA TYR A 28 -5.21 -4.74 -0.60
C TYR A 28 -3.93 -4.50 -1.41
N TRP A 29 -4.05 -4.17 -2.69
CA TRP A 29 -2.88 -4.05 -3.57
C TRP A 29 -2.03 -2.81 -3.31
N GLN A 30 -2.59 -1.72 -2.75
CA GLN A 30 -1.79 -0.56 -2.31
C GLN A 30 -0.98 -0.85 -1.04
N SER A 31 -1.43 -1.79 -0.22
CA SER A 31 -0.72 -2.25 0.98
C SER A 31 0.15 -3.47 0.73
N TYR A 32 0.29 -3.91 -0.53
CA TYR A 32 1.02 -5.10 -0.93
C TYR A 32 2.41 -5.18 -0.28
N CYS A 33 2.70 -6.35 0.28
CA CYS A 33 4.00 -6.72 0.83
C CYS A 33 4.36 -8.12 0.34
N THR A 34 5.57 -8.27 -0.18
CA THR A 34 6.05 -9.58 -0.64
C THR A 34 6.31 -10.55 0.52
N SER A 35 5.82 -11.78 0.38
CA SER A 35 6.12 -12.90 1.29
C SER A 35 7.48 -13.54 1.04
N LYS A 36 8.17 -13.19 -0.07
CA LYS A 36 9.48 -13.76 -0.39
C LYS A 36 10.51 -13.37 0.67
N SER A 37 11.31 -14.35 1.11
CA SER A 37 12.32 -14.14 2.16
C SER A 37 13.49 -13.27 1.69
N TYR A 38 13.85 -13.36 0.41
CA TYR A 38 15.09 -12.82 -0.18
C TYR A 38 16.37 -13.34 0.46
N SER A 39 16.35 -14.50 1.12
CA SER A 39 17.54 -15.06 1.78
C SER A 39 18.71 -15.34 0.82
N TRP A 40 18.45 -15.48 -0.48
CA TRP A 40 19.50 -15.69 -1.50
C TRP A 40 20.32 -14.43 -1.83
N VAL A 41 19.90 -13.24 -1.37
CA VAL A 41 20.67 -11.99 -1.54
C VAL A 41 21.63 -11.73 -0.39
N ASP A 42 21.65 -12.62 0.61
CA ASP A 42 22.55 -12.53 1.75
C ASP A 42 24.01 -12.60 1.29
N LYS A 43 24.82 -11.63 1.73
CA LYS A 43 26.23 -11.50 1.36
C LYS A 43 27.15 -12.32 2.25
N PHE A 44 26.77 -12.48 3.52
CA PHE A 44 27.54 -13.25 4.49
C PHE A 44 26.82 -14.54 4.86
N ASP A 45 27.56 -15.63 4.90
CA ASP A 45 27.09 -16.87 5.50
C ASP A 45 27.26 -16.81 7.03
N LEU A 46 26.14 -16.68 7.73
CA LEU A 46 26.11 -16.61 9.19
C LEU A 46 26.47 -17.93 9.87
N TYR A 47 26.30 -19.06 9.19
CA TYR A 47 26.66 -20.37 9.71
C TYR A 47 28.19 -20.52 9.77
N GLU A 48 28.87 -20.23 8.66
CA GLU A 48 30.34 -20.25 8.61
C GLU A 48 30.98 -19.17 9.50
N ALA A 49 30.36 -17.98 9.60
CA ALA A 49 30.82 -16.93 10.52
C ALA A 49 30.78 -17.36 12.00
N ARG A 50 29.77 -18.16 12.40
CA ARG A 50 29.69 -18.70 13.77
C ARG A 50 30.71 -19.82 14.00
N LYS A 51 30.91 -20.67 13.00
CA LYS A 51 31.86 -21.80 13.06
C LYS A 51 33.32 -21.37 13.14
N SER A 52 33.67 -20.27 12.47
CA SER A 52 35.04 -19.70 12.44
C SER A 52 35.46 -19.00 13.75
N GLY A 53 34.59 -18.94 14.76
CA GLY A 53 34.92 -18.35 16.07
C GLY A 53 34.99 -16.82 16.06
N VAL A 54 34.46 -16.17 15.02
CA VAL A 54 34.41 -14.71 14.89
C VAL A 54 33.55 -14.12 16.01
N GLY A 55 34.00 -13.00 16.59
CA GLY A 55 33.33 -12.39 17.74
C GLY A 55 31.86 -12.02 17.49
N ARG A 56 31.01 -12.16 18.51
CA ARG A 56 29.56 -11.89 18.46
C ARG A 56 29.20 -10.52 17.87
N GLN A 57 30.03 -9.50 18.09
CA GLN A 57 29.81 -8.15 17.56
C GLN A 57 29.89 -8.13 16.02
N ILE A 58 30.84 -8.85 15.44
CA ILE A 58 31.03 -8.93 13.99
C ILE A 58 29.88 -9.74 13.35
N ILE A 59 29.46 -10.84 13.97
CA ILE A 59 28.31 -11.64 13.51
C ILE A 59 27.03 -10.77 13.47
N ARG A 60 26.79 -9.95 14.49
CA ARG A 60 25.66 -9.01 14.51
C ARG A 60 25.74 -7.96 13.40
N ALA A 61 26.95 -7.50 13.07
CA ALA A 61 27.16 -6.57 11.95
C ALA A 61 26.83 -7.25 10.61
N MET A 62 27.25 -8.49 10.41
CA MET A 62 26.92 -9.31 9.23
C MET A 62 25.40 -9.56 9.13
N GLU A 63 24.73 -9.92 10.23
CA GLU A 63 23.27 -10.07 10.30
C GLU A 63 22.55 -8.78 9.88
N LYS A 64 23.04 -7.63 10.34
CA LYS A 64 22.49 -6.32 10.00
C LYS A 64 22.69 -5.98 8.53
N GLU A 65 23.85 -6.30 7.95
CA GLU A 65 24.13 -6.07 6.52
C GLU A 65 23.25 -6.97 5.63
N ASN A 66 23.14 -8.26 5.95
CA ASN A 66 22.22 -9.16 5.25
C ASN A 66 20.76 -8.68 5.36
N LYS A 67 20.31 -8.30 6.56
CA LYS A 67 18.96 -7.74 6.75
C LYS A 67 18.75 -6.50 5.90
N LYS A 68 19.72 -5.59 5.84
CA LYS A 68 19.66 -4.38 5.01
C LYS A 68 19.48 -4.74 3.52
N LEU A 69 20.25 -5.70 3.01
CA LEU A 69 20.13 -6.15 1.62
C LEU A 69 18.75 -6.75 1.35
N ARG A 70 18.27 -7.66 2.21
CA ARG A 70 16.92 -8.22 2.09
C ARG A 70 15.84 -7.16 2.12
N ASP A 71 15.92 -6.21 3.05
CA ASP A 71 14.94 -5.13 3.18
C ASP A 71 14.95 -4.20 1.95
N GLN A 72 16.12 -3.94 1.35
CA GLN A 72 16.24 -3.20 0.10
C GLN A 72 15.53 -3.90 -1.06
N HIS A 73 15.77 -5.20 -1.25
CA HIS A 73 15.11 -5.96 -2.32
C HIS A 73 13.59 -6.09 -2.09
N LYS A 74 13.17 -6.33 -0.85
CA LYS A 74 11.74 -6.34 -0.48
C LYS A 74 11.08 -5.00 -0.78
N LYS A 75 11.75 -3.90 -0.40
CA LYS A 75 11.26 -2.54 -0.64
C LYS A 75 11.10 -2.28 -2.15
N ALA A 76 12.13 -2.57 -2.95
CA ALA A 76 12.09 -2.37 -4.40
C ALA A 76 10.92 -3.13 -5.04
N ARG A 77 10.71 -4.40 -4.67
CA ARG A 77 9.57 -5.19 -5.20
C ARG A 77 8.21 -4.63 -4.77
N ASN A 78 8.09 -4.21 -3.51
CA ASN A 78 6.84 -3.65 -3.01
C ASN A 78 6.51 -2.32 -3.70
N GLU A 79 7.52 -1.46 -3.90
CA GLU A 79 7.37 -0.19 -4.61
C GLU A 79 6.97 -0.42 -6.06
N GLU A 80 7.63 -1.33 -6.78
CA GLU A 80 7.29 -1.71 -8.16
C GLU A 80 5.81 -2.12 -8.29
N VAL A 81 5.33 -2.99 -7.40
CA VAL A 81 3.93 -3.43 -7.41
C VAL A 81 2.98 -2.28 -7.07
N ARG A 82 3.30 -1.46 -6.07
CA ARG A 82 2.44 -0.32 -5.67
C ARG A 82 2.38 0.75 -6.75
N GLU A 83 3.48 1.01 -7.46
CA GLU A 83 3.54 1.91 -8.60
C GLU A 83 2.68 1.43 -9.76
N LEU A 84 2.76 0.13 -10.09
CA LEU A 84 1.88 -0.48 -11.09
C LEU A 84 0.40 -0.32 -10.70
N VAL A 85 0.06 -0.60 -9.44
CA VAL A 85 -1.31 -0.48 -8.94
C VAL A 85 -1.79 0.97 -9.00
N ALA A 86 -0.95 1.93 -8.65
CA ALA A 86 -1.26 3.37 -8.77
C ALA A 86 -1.48 3.77 -10.25
N PHE A 87 -0.65 3.25 -11.15
CA PHE A 87 -0.78 3.47 -12.59
C PHE A 87 -2.12 2.95 -13.13
N VAL A 88 -2.53 1.74 -12.72
CA VAL A 88 -3.81 1.13 -13.10
C VAL A 88 -4.98 1.91 -12.49
N ARG A 89 -4.92 2.24 -11.19
CA ARG A 89 -5.96 3.00 -10.48
C ARG A 89 -6.24 4.35 -11.13
N LYS A 90 -5.21 5.03 -11.61
CA LYS A 90 -5.36 6.33 -12.29
C LYS A 90 -6.15 6.21 -13.61
N ARG A 91 -6.10 5.05 -14.28
CA ARG A 91 -6.76 4.79 -15.57
C ARG A 91 -8.11 4.08 -15.44
N ASP A 92 -8.38 3.46 -14.31
CA ASP A 92 -9.63 2.73 -14.08
C ASP A 92 -10.84 3.69 -14.13
N LYS A 93 -11.75 3.43 -15.08
CA LYS A 93 -12.96 4.22 -15.32
C LYS A 93 -13.93 4.17 -14.14
N ARG A 94 -13.98 3.06 -13.40
CA ARG A 94 -14.82 2.90 -12.21
C ARG A 94 -14.33 3.84 -11.10
N VAL A 95 -13.01 3.95 -10.95
CA VAL A 95 -12.38 4.88 -10.00
C VAL A 95 -12.56 6.33 -10.42
N GLN A 96 -12.41 6.65 -11.71
CA GLN A 96 -12.64 8.00 -12.23
C GLN A 96 -14.09 8.45 -12.02
N ALA A 97 -15.07 7.58 -12.30
CA ALA A 97 -16.48 7.86 -12.08
C ALA A 97 -16.80 8.12 -10.61
N HIS A 98 -16.31 7.25 -9.70
CA HIS A 98 -16.48 7.44 -8.26
C HIS A 98 -15.83 8.73 -7.77
N LYS A 99 -14.59 9.04 -8.23
CA LYS A 99 -13.91 10.28 -7.87
C LYS A 99 -14.72 11.52 -8.27
N LYS A 100 -15.26 11.54 -9.49
CA LYS A 100 -16.11 12.64 -9.97
C LYS A 100 -17.36 12.80 -9.10
N MET A 101 -18.06 11.70 -8.82
CA MET A 101 -19.24 11.71 -7.95
C MET A 101 -18.93 12.26 -6.55
N VAL A 102 -17.82 11.83 -5.94
CA VAL A 102 -17.40 12.31 -4.61
C VAL A 102 -17.03 13.80 -4.64
N GLU A 103 -16.38 14.28 -5.70
CA GLU A 103 -16.06 15.70 -5.87
C GLU A 103 -17.31 16.57 -6.00
N GLU A 104 -18.31 16.12 -6.77
CA GLU A 104 -19.60 16.81 -6.93
C GLU A 104 -20.36 16.89 -5.59
N LEU A 105 -20.44 15.76 -4.86
CA LEU A 105 -21.08 15.72 -3.53
C LEU A 105 -20.37 16.64 -2.52
N LYS A 106 -19.03 16.72 -2.57
CA LYS A 106 -18.27 17.63 -1.71
C LYS A 106 -18.52 19.10 -2.07
N ALA A 107 -18.55 19.43 -3.35
CA ALA A 107 -18.82 20.79 -3.82
C ALA A 107 -20.23 21.25 -3.41
N GLU A 108 -21.23 20.37 -3.52
CA GLU A 108 -22.60 20.67 -3.09
C GLU A 108 -22.68 20.90 -1.57
N LYS A 109 -22.06 20.03 -0.77
CA LYS A 109 -22.00 20.20 0.69
C LYS A 109 -21.30 21.50 1.09
N ALA A 110 -20.23 21.87 0.40
CA ALA A 110 -19.52 23.12 0.64
C ALA A 110 -20.38 24.36 0.35
N LYS A 111 -21.12 24.37 -0.78
CA LYS A 111 -22.07 25.44 -1.11
C LYS A 111 -23.16 25.59 -0.05
N ARG A 112 -23.79 24.47 0.34
CA ARG A 112 -24.82 24.47 1.40
C ARG A 112 -24.27 24.99 2.73
N ALA A 113 -23.05 24.60 3.10
CA ALA A 113 -22.42 25.09 4.33
C ALA A 113 -22.14 26.60 4.28
N GLU A 114 -21.72 27.13 3.13
CA GLU A 114 -21.49 28.56 2.94
C GLU A 114 -22.80 29.37 3.01
N GLU A 115 -23.86 28.88 2.38
CA GLU A 115 -25.20 29.50 2.43
C GLU A 115 -25.74 29.55 3.87
N MET A 116 -25.62 28.44 4.61
CA MET A 116 -26.01 28.40 6.02
C MET A 116 -25.20 29.38 6.86
N ARG A 117 -23.88 29.48 6.62
CA ARG A 117 -23.02 30.44 7.31
C ARG A 117 -23.43 31.89 7.02
N LYS A 118 -23.75 32.22 5.75
CA LYS A 118 -24.20 33.57 5.37
C LYS A 118 -25.53 33.94 6.04
N LYS A 119 -26.50 33.01 6.07
CA LYS A 119 -27.79 33.21 6.75
C LYS A 119 -27.60 33.46 8.25
N GLN A 120 -26.78 32.66 8.94
CA GLN A 120 -26.49 32.85 10.36
C GLN A 120 -25.83 34.20 10.68
N VAL A 121 -24.94 34.68 9.82
CA VAL A 121 -24.32 36.01 9.98
C VAL A 121 -25.36 37.12 9.77
N GLN A 122 -26.27 36.95 8.82
CA GLN A 122 -27.32 37.92 8.52
C GLN A 122 -28.42 37.96 9.59
N GLU A 123 -28.75 36.84 10.24
CA GLU A 123 -29.70 36.77 11.35
C GLU A 123 -29.14 37.33 12.68
N ARG A 124 -27.82 37.50 12.79
CA ARG A 124 -27.15 38.00 14.00
C ARG A 124 -26.90 39.52 13.99
N ASN A 125 -27.07 40.18 12.85
CA ASN A 125 -26.96 41.64 12.69
C ASN A 125 -28.35 42.29 12.70
#